data_AF-A0A6H1C640-F1
#
_entry.id   AF-A0A6H1C640-F1
#
_cell.length_a   1.000
_cell.length_b   1.000
_cell.length_c   1.000
_cell.angle_alpha   90.00
_cell.angle_beta   90.00
_cell.angle_gamma   90.00
#
_symmetry.space_group_name_H-M   'P 1'
#
loop_
_entity.id
_entity.type
_entity.pdbx_description
1 polymer ?
#
loop_
_entity_poly.entity_id
_entity_poly.type
_entity_poly.pdbx_seq_one_letter_code
_entity_poly.pdbx_strand_id
1 'polypeptide(L)'
;MSKPLRLDPQTIEEIVAICETMLANLRHAIDRTDELTTVGSFGGFESAEQLRQGFLTKARGTPTSAYERLTQFHEALSRMRDTFAAGGQGFLDADYDWARQLGTTDSA
;
A
#
# COMPACT_ATOMS: atom_id res chain seq x y z
N MET A 1 2.00 -31.90 -3.14
CA MET A 1 3.05 -30.92 -2.84
C MET A 1 3.15 -29.97 -4.02
N SER A 2 2.67 -28.74 -3.85
CA SER A 2 2.72 -27.70 -4.87
C SER A 2 4.18 -27.25 -5.03
N LYS A 3 4.69 -27.26 -6.26
CA LYS A 3 6.01 -26.68 -6.56
C LYS A 3 6.01 -25.22 -6.08
N PRO A 4 7.02 -24.76 -5.32
CA PRO A 4 7.05 -23.38 -4.85
C PRO A 4 6.95 -22.45 -6.06
N LEU A 5 5.95 -21.57 -6.03
CA LEU A 5 5.68 -20.62 -7.10
C LEU A 5 6.78 -19.55 -7.01
N ARG A 6 7.70 -19.59 -7.97
CA ARG A 6 8.90 -18.76 -7.99
C ARG A 6 8.66 -17.60 -8.93
N LEU A 7 8.67 -16.39 -8.38
CA LEU A 7 8.76 -15.16 -9.17
C LEU A 7 10.24 -14.89 -9.42
N ASP A 8 10.59 -14.45 -10.62
CA ASP A 8 11.94 -13.99 -10.88
C ASP A 8 12.18 -12.61 -10.19
N PRO A 9 13.43 -12.25 -9.90
CA PRO A 9 13.75 -11.00 -9.20
C PRO A 9 13.20 -9.74 -9.90
N GLN A 10 13.24 -9.69 -11.23
CA GLN A 10 12.74 -8.55 -12.00
C GLN A 10 11.22 -8.42 -11.83
N THR A 11 10.48 -9.53 -11.86
CA THR A 11 9.04 -9.52 -11.56
C THR A 11 8.75 -9.00 -10.14
N ILE A 12 9.58 -9.34 -9.15
CA ILE A 12 9.41 -8.84 -7.78
C ILE A 12 9.64 -7.32 -7.72
N GLU A 13 10.70 -6.83 -8.37
CA GLU A 13 11.00 -5.40 -8.47
C GLU A 13 9.85 -4.63 -9.15
N GLU A 14 9.30 -5.16 -10.24
CA GLU A 14 8.15 -4.58 -10.94
C GLU A 14 6.90 -4.52 -10.06
N ILE A 15 6.59 -5.59 -9.32
CA ILE A 15 5.46 -5.62 -8.39
C ILE A 15 5.65 -4.59 -7.27
N VAL A 16 6.85 -4.49 -6.70
CA VAL A 16 7.16 -3.49 -5.67
C VAL A 16 6.98 -2.07 -6.23
N ALA A 17 7.49 -1.79 -7.43
CA ALA A 17 7.34 -0.48 -8.07
C ALA A 17 5.86 -0.11 -8.36
N ILE A 18 5.05 -1.08 -8.78
CA ILE A 18 3.60 -0.89 -8.94
C ILE A 18 2.96 -0.57 -7.59
N CYS A 19 3.31 -1.32 -6.53
CA CYS A 19 2.79 -1.06 -5.19
C CYS A 19 3.16 0.34 -4.70
N GLU A 20 4.39 0.80 -4.92
CA GLU A 20 4.83 2.16 -4.56
C GLU A 20 4.03 3.24 -5.27
N THR A 21 3.79 3.06 -6.57
CA THR A 21 2.97 3.98 -7.37
C THR A 21 1.53 4.03 -6.82
N MET A 22 0.94 2.88 -6.55
CA MET A 22 -0.41 2.79 -5.98
C MET A 22 -0.48 3.38 -4.56
N LEU A 23 0.54 3.18 -3.73
CA LEU A 23 0.64 3.78 -2.39
C LEU A 23 0.72 5.30 -2.46
N ALA A 24 1.48 5.86 -3.42
CA ALA A 24 1.54 7.29 -3.65
C ALA A 24 0.17 7.87 -4.03
N ASN A 25 -0.58 7.18 -4.90
CA ASN A 25 -1.93 7.58 -5.28
C ASN A 25 -2.90 7.51 -4.09
N LEU A 26 -2.83 6.45 -3.28
CA LEU A 26 -3.64 6.33 -2.07
C LEU A 26 -3.33 7.43 -1.06
N ARG A 27 -2.05 7.77 -0.86
CA ARG A 27 -1.66 8.89 0.00
C ARG A 27 -2.25 10.21 -0.48
N HIS A 28 -2.15 10.50 -1.78
CA HIS A 28 -2.78 11.70 -2.33
C HIS A 28 -4.30 11.72 -2.14
N ALA A 29 -4.97 10.58 -2.29
CA ALA A 29 -6.41 10.48 -2.04
C ALA A 29 -6.78 10.66 -0.56
N ILE A 30 -5.95 10.14 0.37
CA ILE A 30 -6.10 10.35 1.81
C ILE A 30 -6.00 11.85 2.13
N ASP A 31 -4.97 12.52 1.64
CA ASP A 31 -4.74 13.96 1.87
C ASP A 31 -5.94 14.78 1.40
N ARG A 32 -6.43 14.52 0.18
CA ARG A 32 -7.64 15.19 -0.36
C ARG A 32 -8.89 14.90 0.45
N THR A 33 -9.01 13.71 1.03
CA THR A 33 -10.16 13.38 1.86
C THR A 33 -10.10 14.09 3.20
N ASP A 34 -8.91 14.30 3.74
CA ASP A 34 -8.71 15.11 4.94
C ASP A 34 -9.12 16.57 4.69
N GLU A 35 -8.76 17.14 3.54
CA GLU A 35 -9.20 18.48 3.12
C GLU A 35 -10.74 18.61 3.09
N LEU A 36 -11.48 17.55 2.73
CA LEU A 36 -12.96 17.57 2.75
C LEU A 36 -13.54 17.78 4.15
N THR A 37 -12.79 17.49 5.21
CA THR A 37 -13.23 17.73 6.58
C THR A 37 -13.19 19.21 6.97
N THR A 38 -12.49 20.03 6.18
CA THR A 38 -12.34 21.47 6.40
C THR A 38 -13.42 22.31 5.70
N VAL A 39 -14.35 21.66 4.98
CA VAL A 39 -15.41 22.35 4.23
C VAL A 39 -16.25 23.21 5.16
N GLY A 40 -16.36 24.49 4.82
CA GLY A 40 -17.10 25.50 5.57
C GLY A 40 -18.62 25.27 5.57
N SER A 41 -19.36 26.28 6.05
CA SER A 41 -20.82 26.24 6.06
C SER A 41 -21.39 26.15 4.63
N PHE A 42 -22.36 25.26 4.43
CA PHE A 42 -23.18 25.21 3.21
C PHE A 42 -24.34 26.23 3.22
N GLY A 43 -24.35 27.16 4.17
CA GLY A 43 -25.44 28.12 4.42
C GLY A 43 -25.94 28.05 5.87
N GLY A 44 -26.77 29.03 6.27
CA GLY A 44 -27.27 29.17 7.64
C GLY A 44 -28.57 28.43 7.96
N PHE A 45 -29.13 27.69 7.00
CA PHE A 45 -30.35 26.91 7.21
C PHE A 45 -30.06 25.57 7.88
N GLU A 46 -31.00 25.06 8.68
CA GLU A 46 -30.86 23.77 9.36
C GLU A 46 -30.55 22.62 8.38
N SER A 47 -31.19 22.60 7.21
CA SER A 47 -30.96 21.60 6.16
C SER A 47 -29.52 21.65 5.61
N ALA A 48 -28.92 22.84 5.52
CA ALA A 48 -27.54 23.01 5.08
C ALA A 48 -26.56 22.44 6.12
N GLU A 49 -26.84 22.64 7.40
CA GLU A 49 -26.04 22.05 8.49
C GLU A 49 -26.17 20.52 8.53
N GLN A 50 -27.38 19.97 8.37
CA GLN A 50 -27.58 18.52 8.28
C GLN A 50 -26.81 17.90 7.10
N LEU A 51 -26.83 18.56 5.93
CA LEU A 51 -26.02 18.15 4.78
C LEU A 51 -24.52 18.18 5.10
N ARG A 52 -24.05 19.25 5.78
CA ARG A 52 -22.66 19.37 6.22
C ARG A 52 -22.24 18.21 7.10
N GLN A 53 -23.04 17.89 8.11
CA GLN A 53 -22.78 16.75 9.00
C GLN A 53 -22.74 15.42 8.25
N GLY A 54 -23.67 15.22 7.29
CA GLY A 54 -23.68 14.04 6.44
C GLY A 54 -22.42 13.91 5.56
N PHE A 55 -21.94 15.02 4.99
CA PHE A 55 -20.68 15.05 4.25
C PHE A 55 -19.47 14.74 5.13
N LEU A 56 -19.38 15.37 6.31
CA LEU A 56 -18.30 15.13 7.26
C LEU A 56 -18.26 13.68 7.72
N THR A 57 -19.41 13.10 8.04
CA THR A 57 -19.51 11.68 8.44
C THR A 57 -19.04 10.76 7.32
N LYS A 58 -19.38 11.06 6.06
CA LYS A 58 -18.90 10.28 4.91
C LYS A 58 -17.40 10.44 4.67
N ALA A 59 -16.86 11.62 4.93
CA ALA A 59 -15.44 11.90 4.79
C ALA A 59 -14.61 11.19 5.87
N ARG A 60 -15.03 11.25 7.14
CA ARG A 60 -14.25 10.78 8.29
C ARG A 60 -15.11 10.37 9.49
N GLY A 61 -14.54 9.57 10.39
CA GLY A 61 -15.11 9.30 11.72
C GLY A 61 -15.90 8.00 11.82
N THR A 62 -16.02 7.23 10.73
CA THR A 62 -16.56 5.86 10.76
C THR A 62 -15.60 4.89 10.07
N PRO A 63 -15.65 3.58 10.40
CA PRO A 63 -14.79 2.58 9.74
C PRO A 63 -14.96 2.49 8.22
N THR A 64 -16.09 2.97 7.70
CA THR A 64 -16.48 2.96 6.30
C THR A 64 -16.35 4.32 5.62
N SER A 65 -15.99 5.36 6.38
CA SER A 65 -15.74 6.69 5.84
C SER A 65 -14.53 6.67 4.91
N ALA A 66 -14.50 7.63 3.98
CA ALA A 66 -13.52 7.63 2.89
C ALA A 66 -12.07 7.63 3.40
N TYR A 67 -11.76 8.46 4.40
CA TYR A 67 -10.41 8.56 4.97
C TYR A 67 -9.96 7.21 5.57
N GLU A 68 -10.81 6.61 6.38
CA GLU A 68 -10.54 5.34 7.07
C GLU A 68 -10.40 4.18 6.08
N ARG A 69 -11.25 4.12 5.05
CA ARG A 69 -11.16 3.08 4.01
C ARG A 69 -9.90 3.20 3.17
N LEU A 70 -9.54 4.41 2.75
CA LEU A 70 -8.31 4.65 2.00
C LEU A 70 -7.08 4.30 2.84
N THR A 71 -7.09 4.63 4.13
CA THR A 71 -6.02 4.26 5.08
C THR A 71 -5.90 2.75 5.23
N GLN A 72 -7.03 2.02 5.40
CA GLN A 72 -7.04 0.55 5.47
C GLN A 72 -6.46 -0.08 4.19
N PHE A 73 -6.79 0.44 3.02
CA PHE A 73 -6.23 -0.04 1.75
C PHE A 73 -4.74 0.29 1.63
N HIS A 74 -4.31 1.48 2.05
CA HIS A 74 -2.91 1.86 2.07
C HIS A 74 -2.10 0.92 2.98
N GLU A 75 -2.60 0.57 4.16
CA GLU A 75 -1.97 -0.40 5.05
C GLU A 75 -1.88 -1.81 4.45
N ALA A 76 -2.98 -2.29 3.86
CA ALA A 76 -3.00 -3.61 3.23
C ALA A 76 -2.00 -3.69 2.07
N LEU A 77 -1.95 -2.65 1.23
CA LEU A 77 -1.03 -2.57 0.11
C LEU A 77 0.43 -2.42 0.58
N SER A 78 0.67 -1.68 1.67
CA SER A 78 2.00 -1.56 2.27
C SER A 78 2.51 -2.93 2.73
N ARG A 79 1.67 -3.70 3.44
CA ARG A 79 2.01 -5.08 3.85
C ARG A 79 2.29 -5.98 2.66
N MET A 80 1.53 -5.83 1.57
CA MET A 80 1.74 -6.59 0.34
C MET A 80 3.11 -6.28 -0.28
N ARG A 81 3.43 -4.99 -0.46
CA ARG A 81 4.75 -4.54 -0.93
C ARG A 81 5.88 -5.10 -0.08
N ASP A 82 5.77 -4.99 1.24
CA ASP A 82 6.82 -5.43 2.17
C ASP A 82 7.02 -6.94 2.11
N THR A 83 5.94 -7.71 1.92
CA THR A 83 6.01 -9.16 1.72
C THR A 83 6.74 -9.52 0.43
N PHE A 84 6.47 -8.83 -0.67
CA PHE A 84 7.18 -9.05 -1.93
C PHE A 84 8.65 -8.64 -1.85
N ALA A 85 8.95 -7.50 -1.25
CA ALA A 85 10.31 -7.02 -1.07
C ALA A 85 11.15 -7.97 -0.19
N ALA A 86 10.59 -8.43 0.94
CA ALA A 86 11.24 -9.39 1.82
C ALA A 86 11.44 -10.76 1.12
N GLY A 87 10.45 -11.21 0.35
CA GLY A 87 10.56 -12.43 -0.46
C GLY A 87 11.65 -12.35 -1.54
N GLY A 88 11.86 -11.18 -2.13
CA GLY A 88 12.93 -10.94 -3.10
C GLY A 88 14.32 -10.85 -2.47
N GLN A 89 14.47 -10.13 -1.36
CA GLN A 89 15.75 -9.99 -0.64
C GLN A 89 16.27 -11.34 -0.14
N GLY A 90 15.41 -12.14 0.53
CA GLY A 90 15.81 -13.48 0.99
C GLY A 90 16.16 -14.42 -0.16
N PHE A 91 15.67 -14.16 -1.37
CA PHE A 91 16.05 -14.91 -2.56
C PHE A 91 17.42 -14.50 -3.09
N LEU A 92 17.72 -13.21 -3.20
CA LEU A 92 19.03 -12.71 -3.66
C LEU A 92 20.16 -13.21 -2.75
N ASP A 93 19.95 -13.19 -1.44
CA ASP A 93 20.91 -13.70 -0.46
C ASP A 93 21.19 -15.21 -0.67
N ALA A 94 20.14 -16.00 -0.91
CA ALA A 94 20.26 -17.43 -1.17
C ALA A 94 21.00 -17.75 -2.48
N ASP A 95 20.75 -16.99 -3.55
CA ASP A 95 21.45 -17.14 -4.84
C ASP A 95 22.93 -16.74 -4.71
N TYR A 96 23.23 -15.67 -3.96
CA TYR A 96 24.61 -15.26 -3.65
C TYR A 96 25.37 -16.31 -2.85
N ASP A 97 24.75 -16.87 -1.81
CA ASP A 97 25.36 -17.92 -1.00
C ASP A 97 25.62 -19.20 -1.81
N TRP A 98 24.69 -19.56 -2.70
CA TRP A 98 24.86 -20.70 -3.59
C TRP A 98 25.97 -20.47 -4.63
N ALA A 99 26.02 -19.29 -5.26
CA ALA A 99 27.07 -18.92 -6.21
C ALA A 99 28.47 -18.92 -5.54
N ARG A 100 28.55 -18.45 -4.29
CA ARG A 100 29.78 -18.48 -3.48
C ARG A 100 30.24 -19.93 -3.21
N GLN A 101 29.33 -20.82 -2.84
CA GLN A 101 29.67 -22.24 -2.61
C GLN A 101 30.17 -22.93 -3.88
N LEU A 102 29.56 -22.67 -5.04
CA LEU A 102 30.02 -23.22 -6.32
C LEU A 102 31.42 -22.71 -6.70
N GLY A 103 31.67 -21.40 -6.55
CA GLY A 103 33.00 -20.82 -6.82
C GLY A 103 34.12 -21.39 -5.93
N THR A 104 33.81 -21.79 -4.69
CA THR A 104 34.78 -22.46 -3.80
C THR A 104 35.02 -23.93 -4.12
N THR A 105 34.10 -24.58 -4.85
CA THR A 105 34.21 -26.02 -5.16
C THR A 105 35.00 -26.27 -6.46
N ASP A 106 34.99 -25.31 -7.40
CA ASP A 106 35.81 -25.36 -8.63
C ASP A 106 37.31 -25.02 -8.41
N SER A 107 37.69 -24.62 -7.19
CA SER A 107 39.07 -24.23 -6.84
C SER A 107 39.83 -25.30 -6.04
N ALA A 108 39.32 -26.53 -5.96
CA ALA A 108 39.91 -27.66 -5.23
C ALA A 108 40.18 -28.86 -6.18
#